data_AF-L9MSV3-F1
#
_entry.id   AF-L9MSV3-F1
#
_cell.length_a   1.000
_cell.length_b   1.000
_cell.length_c   1.000
_cell.angle_alpha   90.00
_cell.angle_beta   90.00
_cell.angle_gamma   90.00
#
_symmetry.space_group_name_H-M   'P 1'
#
loop_
_entity.id
_entity.type
_entity.pdbx_description
1 polymer ?
#
loop_
_entity_poly.entity_id
_entity_poly.type
_entity_poly.pdbx_seq_one_letter_code
_entity_poly.pdbx_strand_id
1 'polypeptide(L)'
;MNTGDFTSNDKGRQLYSVEANQLLYDFGKVKSSVTTQQNKLAVEQANVLISIDEISTQTARDILGLLRYRNIIKIAQDQFNGVSRLHEIARLRAEAGISSHADPVQAQSYVEYSRSYLITQQNFLKQQEQKLRTLLGFDVSQIEFNIPDEFVKQSGLYDDPEVNTIPSMIAAKAEIDVAQS
;
A
#
# COMPACT_ATOMS: atom_id res chain seq x y z
N MET A 1 7.12 -4.64 -51.07
CA MET A 1 6.63 -4.61 -52.46
C MET A 1 7.83 -4.75 -53.37
N ASN A 2 8.01 -5.90 -54.02
CA ASN A 2 9.04 -6.07 -55.04
C ASN A 2 8.34 -6.52 -56.32
N THR A 3 8.37 -5.66 -57.34
CA THR A 3 7.62 -5.81 -58.58
C THR A 3 8.54 -6.47 -59.60
N GLY A 4 8.31 -7.75 -59.87
CA GLY A 4 8.88 -8.45 -61.03
C GLY A 4 8.07 -8.09 -62.27
N ASP A 5 8.74 -7.50 -63.26
CA ASP A 5 8.20 -7.20 -64.59
C ASP A 5 8.07 -8.50 -65.40
N PHE A 6 6.86 -8.78 -65.91
CA PHE A 6 6.55 -9.91 -66.77
C PHE A 6 5.92 -9.38 -68.05
N THR A 7 6.75 -9.20 -69.08
CA THR A 7 6.27 -8.84 -70.40
C THR A 7 5.71 -10.07 -71.12
N SER A 8 4.52 -9.86 -71.70
CA SER A 8 3.75 -10.70 -72.62
C SER A 8 2.85 -11.82 -72.03
N ASN A 9 1.54 -11.54 -72.12
CA ASN A 9 0.43 -12.45 -72.39
C ASN A 9 -0.31 -13.24 -71.29
N ASP A 10 -0.21 -12.91 -70.00
CA ASP A 10 -1.07 -13.53 -68.97
C ASP A 10 -1.82 -12.50 -68.11
N LYS A 11 -2.80 -11.81 -68.72
CA LYS A 11 -3.70 -10.86 -68.02
C LYS A 11 -4.79 -11.64 -67.27
N GLY A 12 -4.58 -11.95 -65.99
CA GLY A 12 -5.67 -12.38 -65.10
C GLY A 12 -5.34 -13.28 -63.91
N ARG A 13 -4.10 -13.70 -63.69
CA ARG A 13 -3.78 -14.57 -62.53
C ARG A 13 -3.53 -13.76 -61.25
N GLN A 14 -4.51 -13.78 -60.36
CA GLN A 14 -4.32 -13.46 -58.94
C GLN A 14 -3.54 -14.62 -58.29
N LEU A 15 -2.27 -14.37 -57.98
CA LEU A 15 -1.43 -15.32 -57.25
C LEU A 15 -1.61 -15.09 -55.75
N TYR A 16 -2.17 -16.08 -55.06
CA TYR A 16 -2.17 -16.16 -53.60
C TYR A 16 -0.94 -16.94 -53.17
N SER A 17 -0.03 -16.32 -52.40
CA SER A 17 1.09 -17.03 -51.78
C SER A 17 0.78 -17.33 -50.32
N VAL A 18 1.19 -18.51 -49.87
CA VAL A 18 1.21 -18.92 -48.47
C VAL A 18 2.64 -19.32 -48.17
N GLU A 19 3.24 -18.67 -47.19
CA GLU A 19 4.60 -18.97 -46.73
C GLU A 19 4.52 -19.68 -45.37
N ALA A 20 5.29 -20.77 -45.24
CA ALA A 20 5.44 -21.51 -44.01
C ALA A 20 6.93 -21.71 -43.73
N ASN A 21 7.37 -21.38 -42.52
CA ASN A 21 8.75 -21.54 -42.07
C ASN A 21 8.80 -22.61 -40.97
N GLN A 22 9.70 -23.58 -41.10
CA GLN A 22 9.90 -24.64 -40.11
C GLN A 22 11.37 -24.69 -39.69
N LEU A 23 11.61 -24.73 -38.38
CA LEU A 23 12.95 -24.96 -37.82
C LEU A 23 13.32 -26.43 -37.98
N LEU A 24 14.40 -26.73 -38.69
CA LEU A 24 14.88 -28.11 -38.86
C LEU A 24 15.75 -28.57 -37.67
N TYR A 25 16.81 -27.82 -37.35
CA TYR A 25 17.70 -28.09 -36.22
C TYR A 25 18.59 -26.88 -35.93
N ASP A 26 18.77 -26.53 -34.66
CA ASP A 26 19.56 -25.38 -34.21
C ASP A 26 20.41 -25.66 -32.97
N PHE A 27 20.68 -26.94 -32.69
CA PHE A 27 21.40 -27.39 -31.50
C PHE A 27 20.74 -26.95 -30.16
N GLY A 28 19.44 -26.64 -30.17
CA GLY A 28 18.69 -26.28 -28.96
C GLY A 28 18.68 -24.80 -28.62
N LYS A 29 19.16 -23.91 -29.50
CA LYS A 29 19.20 -22.46 -29.26
C LYS A 29 17.82 -21.87 -28.99
N VAL A 30 16.82 -22.21 -29.82
CA VAL A 30 15.43 -21.77 -29.66
C VAL A 30 14.84 -22.39 -28.40
N LYS A 31 15.13 -23.67 -28.11
CA LYS A 31 14.68 -24.32 -26.87
C LYS A 31 15.21 -23.59 -25.63
N SER A 32 16.51 -23.34 -25.54
CA SER A 32 17.10 -22.58 -24.42
C SER A 32 16.51 -21.18 -24.33
N SER A 33 16.38 -20.46 -25.45
CA SER A 33 15.77 -19.12 -25.46
C SER A 33 14.32 -19.12 -24.94
N VAL A 34 13.53 -20.14 -25.30
CA VAL A 34 12.17 -20.33 -24.78
C VAL A 34 12.19 -20.64 -23.29
N THR A 35 13.07 -21.54 -22.83
CA THR A 35 13.25 -21.86 -21.41
C THR A 35 13.64 -20.62 -20.60
N THR A 36 14.61 -19.84 -21.06
CA THR A 36 15.01 -18.58 -20.42
C THR A 36 13.82 -17.63 -20.29
N GLN A 37 12.99 -17.53 -21.34
CA GLN A 37 11.82 -16.65 -21.32
C GLN A 37 10.70 -17.16 -20.39
N GLN A 38 10.53 -18.47 -20.28
CA GLN A 38 9.63 -19.09 -19.30
C GLN A 38 10.09 -18.81 -17.87
N ASN A 39 11.40 -18.91 -17.60
CA ASN A 39 11.95 -18.62 -16.28
C ASN A 39 11.87 -17.13 -15.94
N LYS A 40 12.04 -16.23 -16.92
CA LYS A 40 11.79 -14.79 -16.74
C LYS A 40 10.34 -14.50 -16.40
N LEU A 41 9.38 -15.20 -17.01
CA LEU A 41 7.98 -15.09 -16.63
C LEU A 41 7.76 -15.48 -15.17
N ALA A 42 8.41 -16.54 -14.69
CA ALA A 42 8.32 -16.95 -13.28
C ALA A 42 8.90 -15.90 -12.32
N VAL A 43 9.99 -15.21 -12.70
CA VAL A 43 10.53 -14.06 -11.94
C VAL A 43 9.50 -12.95 -11.84
N GLU A 44 8.88 -12.55 -12.95
CA GLU A 44 7.85 -11.49 -12.94
C GLU A 44 6.61 -11.87 -12.12
N GLN A 45 6.20 -13.13 -12.17
CA GLN A 45 5.12 -13.64 -11.32
C GLN A 45 5.49 -13.54 -9.83
N ALA A 46 6.73 -13.86 -9.46
CA ALA A 46 7.20 -13.71 -8.09
C ALA A 46 7.26 -12.24 -7.66
N ASN A 47 7.67 -11.33 -8.54
CA ASN A 47 7.66 -9.89 -8.28
C ASN A 47 6.24 -9.34 -8.04
N VAL A 48 5.24 -9.89 -8.72
CA VAL A 48 3.83 -9.57 -8.44
C VAL A 48 3.43 -10.04 -7.03
N LEU A 49 3.87 -11.23 -6.60
CA LEU A 49 3.60 -11.71 -5.23
C LEU A 49 4.26 -10.83 -4.17
N ILE A 50 5.50 -10.36 -4.41
CA ILE A 50 6.17 -9.38 -3.53
C ILE A 50 5.32 -8.11 -3.43
N SER A 51 4.87 -7.59 -4.58
CA SER A 51 4.06 -6.37 -4.62
C SER A 51 2.74 -6.54 -3.85
N ILE A 52 2.09 -7.70 -3.98
CA ILE A 52 0.86 -8.02 -3.24
C ILE A 52 1.15 -8.04 -1.73
N ASP A 53 2.22 -8.70 -1.30
CA ASP A 53 2.58 -8.80 0.12
C ASP A 53 2.90 -7.43 0.72
N GLU A 54 3.68 -6.61 0.00
CA GLU A 54 4.02 -5.25 0.42
C GLU A 54 2.77 -4.36 0.54
N ILE A 55 1.90 -4.36 -0.48
CA ILE A 55 0.66 -3.57 -0.48
C ILE A 55 -0.26 -4.05 0.63
N SER A 56 -0.41 -5.36 0.82
CA SER A 56 -1.26 -5.95 1.86
C SER A 56 -0.76 -5.57 3.26
N THR A 57 0.53 -5.73 3.51
CA THR A 57 1.15 -5.38 4.79
C THR A 57 1.07 -3.87 5.05
N GLN A 58 1.32 -3.05 4.02
CA GLN A 58 1.22 -1.61 4.14
C GLN A 58 -0.23 -1.17 4.45
N THR A 59 -1.21 -1.76 3.78
CA THR A 59 -2.63 -1.51 4.01
C THR A 59 -3.03 -1.92 5.43
N ALA A 60 -2.61 -3.10 5.91
CA ALA A 60 -2.90 -3.56 7.26
C ALA A 60 -2.34 -2.62 8.33
N ARG A 61 -1.06 -2.21 8.20
CA ARG A 61 -0.46 -1.19 9.06
C ARG A 61 -1.23 0.12 9.00
N ASP A 62 -1.72 0.49 7.82
CA ASP A 62 -2.40 1.76 7.67
C ASP A 62 -3.80 1.77 8.31
N ILE A 63 -4.54 0.65 8.23
CA ILE A 63 -5.79 0.44 8.96
C ILE A 63 -5.58 0.57 10.47
N LEU A 64 -4.53 -0.07 11.00
CA LEU A 64 -4.17 0.07 12.42
C LEU A 64 -3.87 1.53 12.80
N GLY A 65 -3.15 2.25 11.95
CA GLY A 65 -2.89 3.68 12.11
C GLY A 65 -4.18 4.51 12.17
N LEU A 66 -5.14 4.24 11.28
CA LEU A 66 -6.43 4.92 11.23
C LEU A 66 -7.23 4.69 12.52
N LEU A 67 -7.35 3.44 12.97
CA LEU A 67 -8.03 3.11 14.24
C LEU A 67 -7.35 3.78 15.43
N ARG A 68 -6.02 3.78 15.46
CA ARG A 68 -5.23 4.47 16.49
C ARG A 68 -5.55 5.96 16.54
N TYR A 69 -5.52 6.67 15.41
CA TYR A 69 -5.80 8.12 15.40
C TYR A 69 -7.25 8.44 15.76
N ARG A 70 -8.22 7.63 15.33
CA ARG A 70 -9.62 7.78 15.78
C ARG A 70 -9.74 7.71 17.30
N ASN A 71 -9.03 6.79 17.95
CA ASN A 71 -9.02 6.69 19.41
C ASN A 71 -8.26 7.85 20.07
N ILE A 72 -7.10 8.23 19.54
CA ILE A 72 -6.34 9.39 20.05
C ILE A 72 -7.17 10.67 19.96
N ILE A 73 -7.95 10.87 18.90
CA ILE A 73 -8.82 12.04 18.75
C ILE A 73 -9.89 12.09 19.85
N LYS A 74 -10.50 10.96 20.20
CA LYS A 74 -11.46 10.88 21.33
C LYS A 74 -10.79 11.32 22.63
N ILE A 75 -9.61 10.78 22.92
CA ILE A 75 -8.83 11.13 24.12
C ILE A 75 -8.43 12.61 24.11
N ALA A 76 -7.96 13.13 22.97
CA ALA A 76 -7.57 14.53 22.82
C ALA A 76 -8.75 15.49 22.96
N GLN A 77 -9.94 15.08 22.52
CA GLN A 77 -11.18 15.84 22.70
C GLN A 77 -11.57 15.91 24.18
N ASP A 78 -11.49 14.79 24.90
CA ASP A 78 -11.74 14.76 26.34
C ASP A 78 -10.73 15.62 27.10
N GLN A 79 -9.46 15.56 26.72
CA GLN A 79 -8.41 16.42 27.25
C GLN A 79 -8.74 17.90 27.04
N PHE A 80 -9.09 18.30 25.80
CA PHE A 80 -9.46 19.67 25.47
C PHE A 80 -10.66 20.16 26.29
N ASN A 81 -11.70 19.33 26.43
CA ASN A 81 -12.88 19.65 27.23
C ASN A 81 -12.52 19.81 28.72
N GLY A 82 -11.69 18.90 29.24
CA GLY A 82 -11.22 18.91 30.62
C GLY A 82 -10.44 20.17 30.96
N VAL A 83 -9.43 20.53 30.15
CA VAL A 83 -8.63 21.74 30.40
C VAL A 83 -9.44 23.02 30.19
N SER A 84 -10.41 23.02 29.27
CA SER A 84 -11.31 24.17 29.06
C SER A 84 -12.17 24.43 30.29
N ARG A 85 -12.64 23.36 30.94
CA ARG A 85 -13.39 23.47 32.20
C ARG A 85 -12.51 23.98 33.35
N LEU A 86 -11.25 23.55 33.43
CA LEU A 86 -10.31 24.06 34.44
C LEU A 86 -9.99 25.54 34.22
N HIS A 87 -9.82 25.97 32.97
CA HIS A 87 -9.66 27.38 32.63
C HIS A 87 -10.87 28.22 33.08
N GLU A 88 -12.09 27.74 32.84
CA GLU A 88 -13.30 28.44 33.27
C GLU A 88 -13.39 28.55 34.80
N ILE A 89 -13.03 27.50 35.54
CA ILE A 89 -12.97 27.55 37.01
C ILE A 89 -11.93 28.57 37.48
N ALA A 90 -10.74 28.58 36.87
CA ALA A 90 -9.69 29.55 37.20
C ALA A 90 -10.15 30.99 36.93
N ARG A 91 -10.84 31.22 35.79
CA ARG A 91 -11.43 32.52 35.43
C ARG A 91 -12.43 32.99 36.49
N LEU A 92 -13.39 32.15 36.85
CA LEU A 92 -14.42 32.47 37.86
C LEU A 92 -13.80 32.77 39.24
N ARG A 93 -12.75 32.03 39.65
CA ARG A 93 -12.06 32.29 40.93
C ARG A 93 -11.30 33.60 40.92
N ALA A 94 -10.64 33.95 39.81
CA ALA A 94 -9.94 35.23 39.68
C ALA A 94 -10.93 36.41 39.66
N GLU A 95 -12.07 36.28 38.97
CA GLU A 95 -13.11 37.31 38.92
C GLU A 95 -13.79 37.53 40.28
N ALA A 96 -13.94 36.48 41.07
CA ALA A 96 -14.43 36.57 42.44
C ALA A 96 -13.37 37.11 43.44
N GLY A 97 -12.14 37.41 42.99
CA GLY A 97 -11.04 37.86 43.85
C GLY A 97 -10.48 36.77 44.77
N ILE A 98 -10.77 35.50 44.50
CA ILE A 98 -10.37 34.34 45.32
C ILE A 98 -8.97 33.84 44.93
N SER A 99 -8.51 34.13 43.71
CA SER A 99 -7.22 33.66 43.18
C SER A 99 -6.50 34.74 42.35
N SER A 100 -5.28 34.44 41.91
CA SER A 100 -4.48 35.34 41.09
C SER A 100 -5.08 35.50 39.69
N HIS A 101 -4.99 36.70 39.12
CA HIS A 101 -5.34 36.94 37.71
C HIS A 101 -4.37 36.26 36.72
N ALA A 102 -3.25 35.69 37.20
CA ALA A 102 -2.33 34.91 36.37
C ALA A 102 -2.81 33.47 36.11
N ASP A 103 -3.62 32.89 37.01
CA ASP A 103 -4.07 31.50 36.91
C ASP A 103 -4.92 31.23 35.64
N PRO A 104 -5.86 32.12 35.24
CA PRO A 104 -6.60 31.96 33.99
C PRO A 104 -5.70 32.00 32.74
N VAL A 105 -4.70 32.88 32.71
CA VAL A 105 -3.77 33.03 31.56
C VAL A 105 -2.92 31.76 31.38
N GLN A 106 -2.44 31.19 32.48
CA GLN A 106 -1.73 29.92 32.43
C GLN A 106 -2.64 28.79 31.97
N ALA A 107 -3.85 28.70 32.52
CA ALA A 107 -4.84 27.70 32.11
C ALA A 107 -5.23 27.83 30.62
N GLN A 108 -5.31 29.06 30.09
CA GLN A 108 -5.59 29.31 28.68
C GLN A 108 -4.50 28.72 27.78
N SER A 109 -3.23 28.78 28.19
CA SER A 109 -2.13 28.20 27.43
C SER A 109 -2.28 26.68 27.27
N TYR A 110 -2.79 25.98 28.30
CA TYR A 110 -3.10 24.56 28.23
C TYR A 110 -4.31 24.25 27.33
N VAL A 111 -5.32 25.13 27.29
CA VAL A 111 -6.46 25.03 26.37
C VAL A 111 -5.98 25.13 24.92
N GLU A 112 -5.17 26.14 24.60
CA GLU A 112 -4.66 26.33 23.24
C GLU A 112 -3.71 25.21 22.81
N TYR A 113 -2.86 24.71 23.73
CA TYR A 113 -2.05 23.52 23.48
C TYR A 113 -2.93 22.31 23.15
N SER A 114 -3.95 22.03 23.96
CA SER A 114 -4.83 20.87 23.78
C SER A 114 -5.64 20.98 22.48
N ARG A 115 -6.06 22.20 22.10
CA ARG A 115 -6.71 22.48 20.81
C ARG A 115 -5.77 22.18 19.65
N SER A 116 -4.54 22.69 19.70
CA SER A 116 -3.52 22.46 18.66
C SER A 116 -3.19 20.98 18.51
N TYR A 117 -3.07 20.28 19.64
CA TYR A 117 -2.86 18.84 19.66
C TYR A 117 -4.02 18.10 18.99
N LEU A 118 -5.27 18.38 19.36
CA LEU A 118 -6.45 17.78 18.73
C LEU A 118 -6.48 17.98 17.21
N ILE A 119 -6.24 19.21 16.74
CA ILE A 119 -6.19 19.53 15.30
C ILE A 119 -5.10 18.72 14.60
N THR A 120 -3.93 18.60 15.23
CA THR A 120 -2.81 17.81 14.70
C THR A 120 -3.20 16.34 14.53
N GLN A 121 -3.87 15.75 15.51
CA GLN A 121 -4.32 14.35 15.43
C GLN A 121 -5.40 14.15 14.36
N GLN A 122 -6.32 15.12 14.19
CA GLN A 122 -7.30 15.13 13.10
C GLN A 122 -6.62 15.20 11.72
N ASN A 123 -5.53 15.97 11.59
CA ASN A 123 -4.77 16.03 10.35
C ASN A 123 -4.08 14.70 10.03
N PHE A 124 -3.50 14.03 11.04
CA PHE A 124 -2.92 12.70 10.85
C PHE A 124 -3.97 11.66 10.46
N LEU A 125 -5.17 11.70 11.03
CA LEU A 125 -6.27 10.84 10.61
C LEU A 125 -6.59 11.06 9.12
N LYS A 126 -6.74 12.31 8.67
CA LYS A 126 -7.01 12.64 7.26
C LYS A 126 -5.92 12.15 6.31
N GLN A 127 -4.65 12.32 6.69
CA GLN A 127 -3.52 11.80 5.90
C GLN A 127 -3.60 10.28 5.75
N GLN A 128 -3.99 9.59 6.83
CA GLN A 128 -4.13 8.14 6.83
C GLN A 128 -5.31 7.66 5.97
N GLU A 129 -6.45 8.35 6.03
CA GLU A 129 -7.61 8.10 5.18
C GLU A 129 -7.27 8.30 3.70
N GLN A 130 -6.52 9.35 3.36
CA GLN A 130 -6.05 9.59 1.99
C GLN A 130 -5.11 8.48 1.50
N LYS A 131 -4.17 8.05 2.35
CA LYS A 131 -3.25 6.97 2.01
C LYS A 131 -3.98 5.66 1.77
N LEU A 132 -4.92 5.30 2.65
CA LEU A 132 -5.75 4.10 2.49
C LEU A 132 -6.63 4.18 1.23
N ARG A 133 -7.16 5.36 0.90
CA ARG A 133 -7.90 5.55 -0.36
C ARG A 133 -7.05 5.23 -1.58
N THR A 134 -5.77 5.60 -1.59
CA THR A 134 -4.84 5.25 -2.68
C THR A 134 -4.57 3.75 -2.74
N LEU A 135 -4.46 3.07 -1.60
CA LEU A 135 -4.18 1.63 -1.54
C LEU A 135 -5.40 0.76 -1.90
N LEU A 136 -6.59 1.17 -1.44
CA LEU A 136 -7.83 0.38 -1.56
C LEU A 136 -8.72 0.80 -2.74
N GLY A 137 -8.53 2.01 -3.27
CA GLY A 137 -9.30 2.53 -4.40
C GLY A 137 -10.68 3.11 -4.05
N PHE A 138 -11.04 3.18 -2.77
CA PHE A 138 -12.31 3.76 -2.29
C PHE A 138 -12.13 4.59 -1.01
N ASP A 139 -13.14 5.39 -0.66
CA ASP A 139 -13.12 6.21 0.55
C ASP A 139 -13.35 5.35 1.81
N VAL A 140 -12.46 5.49 2.79
CA VAL A 140 -12.48 4.77 4.06
C VAL A 140 -12.93 5.62 5.25
N SER A 141 -13.25 6.90 5.04
CA SER A 141 -13.56 7.86 6.11
C SER A 141 -14.73 7.39 6.99
N GLN A 142 -15.73 6.73 6.40
CA GLN A 142 -16.93 6.21 7.08
C GLN A 142 -16.88 4.70 7.37
N ILE A 143 -15.77 4.03 7.05
CA ILE A 143 -15.66 2.58 7.24
C ILE A 143 -15.15 2.29 8.65
N GLU A 144 -15.85 1.43 9.36
CA GLU A 144 -15.42 0.91 10.65
C GLU A 144 -14.72 -0.43 10.46
N PHE A 145 -13.41 -0.44 10.68
CA PHE A 145 -12.62 -1.66 10.66
C PHE A 145 -12.66 -2.30 12.05
N ASN A 146 -13.15 -3.53 12.12
CA ASN A 146 -13.03 -4.35 13.31
C ASN A 146 -11.85 -5.31 13.11
N ILE A 147 -10.89 -5.31 14.05
CA ILE A 147 -9.75 -6.23 14.04
C ILE A 147 -9.99 -7.25 15.16
N PRO A 148 -10.39 -8.49 14.82
CA PRO A 148 -10.57 -9.54 15.80
C PRO A 148 -9.26 -9.82 16.56
N ASP A 149 -9.35 -9.93 17.89
CA ASP A 149 -8.22 -10.30 18.76
C ASP A 149 -7.61 -11.66 18.38
N GLU A 150 -8.41 -12.51 17.74
CA GLU A 150 -8.03 -13.83 17.29
C GLU A 150 -6.88 -13.80 16.26
N PHE A 151 -6.76 -12.74 15.44
CA PHE A 151 -5.66 -12.62 14.47
C PHE A 151 -4.28 -12.52 15.13
N VAL A 152 -4.21 -11.96 16.34
CA VAL A 152 -2.94 -11.91 17.09
C VAL A 152 -2.58 -13.30 17.63
N LYS A 153 -3.57 -14.15 17.92
CA LYS A 153 -3.34 -15.52 18.38
C LYS A 153 -2.97 -16.47 17.23
N GLN A 154 -3.55 -16.26 16.06
CA GLN A 154 -3.36 -17.11 14.88
C GLN A 154 -2.16 -16.71 14.01
N SER A 155 -1.50 -15.59 14.30
CA SER A 155 -0.41 -15.05 13.48
C SER A 155 0.89 -15.85 13.52
N GLY A 156 0.99 -16.88 14.37
CA GLY A 156 2.15 -17.78 14.41
C GLY A 156 3.48 -17.04 14.55
N LEU A 157 3.51 -15.93 15.31
CA LEU A 157 4.65 -14.98 15.36
C LEU A 157 6.00 -15.61 15.72
N TYR A 158 5.97 -16.82 16.28
CA TYR A 158 7.14 -17.55 16.76
C TYR A 158 7.38 -18.86 16.00
N ASP A 159 6.59 -19.15 14.96
CA ASP A 159 6.77 -20.33 14.13
C ASP A 159 7.91 -20.11 13.13
N ASP A 160 8.61 -21.19 12.78
CA ASP A 160 9.66 -21.13 11.76
C ASP A 160 9.03 -20.83 10.40
N PRO A 161 9.55 -19.84 9.64
CA PRO A 161 8.96 -19.45 8.38
C PRO A 161 9.18 -20.50 7.29
N GLU A 162 8.11 -20.85 6.58
CA GLU A 162 8.21 -21.72 5.42
C GLU A 162 8.85 -20.95 4.24
N VAL A 163 10.15 -21.14 4.04
CA VAL A 163 10.97 -20.41 3.04
C VAL A 163 10.37 -20.43 1.63
N ASN A 164 9.68 -21.51 1.25
CA ASN A 164 9.06 -21.67 -0.07
C ASN A 164 7.79 -20.83 -0.28
N THR A 165 7.29 -20.17 0.77
CA THR A 165 6.11 -19.30 0.72
C THR A 165 6.47 -17.82 0.66
N ILE A 166 7.71 -17.46 1.00
CA ILE A 166 8.17 -16.08 1.05
C ILE A 166 8.40 -15.58 -0.38
N PRO A 167 7.66 -14.56 -0.86
CA PRO A 167 7.74 -14.10 -2.24
C PRO A 167 9.15 -13.68 -2.69
N SER A 168 9.93 -13.04 -1.82
CA SER A 168 11.32 -12.64 -2.12
C SER A 168 12.26 -13.84 -2.31
N MET A 169 12.03 -14.93 -1.57
CA MET A 169 12.79 -16.17 -1.74
C MET A 169 12.41 -16.90 -3.02
N ILE A 170 11.12 -16.90 -3.38
CA ILE A 170 10.63 -17.44 -4.65
C ILE A 170 11.25 -16.66 -5.83
N ALA A 171 11.27 -15.33 -5.77
CA ALA A 171 11.87 -14.48 -6.80
C ALA A 171 13.37 -14.75 -6.95
N ALA A 172 14.12 -14.78 -5.84
CA ALA A 172 15.54 -15.08 -5.86
C ALA A 172 15.83 -16.47 -6.44
N LYS A 173 15.00 -17.47 -6.13
CA LYS A 173 15.13 -18.82 -6.72
C LYS A 173 14.85 -18.81 -8.22
N ALA A 174 13.82 -18.10 -8.67
CA ALA A 174 13.50 -17.97 -10.09
C ALA A 174 14.63 -17.26 -10.87
N GLU A 175 15.28 -16.25 -10.28
CA GLU A 175 16.44 -15.58 -10.90
C GLU A 175 17.64 -16.52 -11.07
N ILE A 176 17.89 -17.41 -10.09
CA ILE A 176 18.91 -18.46 -10.22
C ILE A 176 18.58 -19.38 -11.39
N ASP A 177 17.32 -19.78 -11.55
CA ASP A 177 16.89 -20.68 -12.62
C ASP A 177 17.03 -20.01 -14.01
N VAL A 178 16.77 -18.70 -14.11
CA VAL A 178 17.08 -17.90 -15.33
C VAL A 178 18.57 -17.93 -15.66
N ALA A 179 19.43 -17.76 -14.66
CA ALA A 179 20.89 -17.76 -14.86
C ALA A 179 21.45 -19.13 -15.27
N GLN A 180 20.73 -20.22 -14.99
CA GLN A 180 21.11 -21.59 -15.32
C GLN A 180 20.57 -22.08 -16.69
N SER A 181 19.74 -21.27 -17.37
CA SER A 181 19.01 -21.63 -18.60
C SER A 181 19.76 -21.43 -19.92
#